data_AF-A0A7C1I3G9-F1
#
_entry.id   AF-A0A7C1I3G9-F1
#
_cell.length_a   1.000
_cell.length_b   1.000
_cell.length_c   1.000
_cell.angle_alpha   90.00
_cell.angle_beta   90.00
_cell.angle_gamma   90.00
#
_symmetry.space_group_name_H-M   'P 1'
#
loop_
_entity.id
_entity.type
_entity.pdbx_description
1 polymer ?
#
loop_
_entity_poly.entity_id
_entity_poly.type
_entity_poly.pdbx_seq_one_letter_code
_entity_poly.pdbx_strand_id
1 'polypeptide(L)'
;FKLAVDIAGHDPYRAVTHNKGIFNGMDAVVMATGNDFRAVEACGHAYAARNGRYTALSHAGLSGNTFRFTLEVPLALGTVGGLTGVHPLAGAALEILGNPSAEKLMQVVAAAGLANNFSAVRSLVTSGIQQGHMKMHLSNILRRLGASAEETVKVEHYFRDRPVSYAGVVKFLGSVRGESTE
;
A
#
# COMPACT_ATOMS: atom_id res chain seq x y z
N PHE A 1 -2.44 12.43 -7.84
CA PHE A 1 -1.55 11.26 -7.93
C PHE A 1 -0.09 11.67 -7.91
N LYS A 2 0.44 12.36 -8.95
CA LYS A 2 1.86 12.78 -9.02
C LYS A 2 2.36 13.45 -7.73
N LEU A 3 1.62 14.44 -7.22
CA LEU A 3 1.94 15.11 -5.95
C LEU A 3 2.20 14.15 -4.78
N ALA A 4 1.40 13.08 -4.64
CA ALA A 4 1.59 12.11 -3.56
C ALA A 4 2.88 11.29 -3.71
N VAL A 5 3.31 11.03 -4.95
CA VAL A 5 4.60 10.40 -5.25
C VAL A 5 5.74 11.39 -4.99
N ASP A 6 5.59 12.65 -5.42
CA ASP A 6 6.60 13.70 -5.21
C ASP A 6 6.86 13.93 -3.71
N ILE A 7 5.82 13.94 -2.87
CA ILE A 7 5.97 14.07 -1.41
C ILE A 7 6.88 12.96 -0.86
N ALA A 8 6.73 11.71 -1.33
CA ALA A 8 7.59 10.60 -0.94
C ALA A 8 9.04 10.76 -1.43
N GLY A 9 9.28 11.57 -2.47
CA GLY A 9 10.62 11.91 -2.94
C GLY A 9 11.36 12.90 -2.01
N HIS A 10 10.61 13.74 -1.29
CA HIS A 10 11.16 14.83 -0.47
C HIS A 10 11.11 14.58 1.04
N ASP A 11 10.16 13.80 1.52
CA ASP A 11 9.98 13.46 2.94
C ASP A 11 10.34 11.99 3.23
N PRO A 12 11.42 11.72 4.00
CA PRO A 12 11.83 10.36 4.36
C PRO A 12 10.74 9.56 5.10
N TYR A 13 9.92 10.17 5.94
CA TYR A 13 8.85 9.45 6.66
C TYR A 13 7.81 8.91 5.68
N ARG A 14 7.47 9.72 4.67
CA ARG A 14 6.60 9.28 3.58
C ARG A 14 7.30 8.26 2.68
N ALA A 15 8.57 8.46 2.36
CA ALA A 15 9.37 7.54 1.55
C ALA A 15 9.37 6.12 2.12
N VAL A 16 9.54 5.97 3.45
CA VAL A 16 9.52 4.65 4.12
C VAL A 16 8.19 3.95 3.87
N THR A 17 7.07 4.63 4.10
CA THR A 17 5.74 4.04 3.92
C THR A 17 5.45 3.76 2.44
N HIS A 18 5.95 4.62 1.55
CA HIS A 18 5.82 4.48 0.11
C HIS A 18 6.56 3.24 -0.41
N ASN A 19 7.82 3.08 0.00
CA ASN A 19 8.66 1.94 -0.38
C ASN A 19 8.15 0.64 0.25
N LYS A 20 7.68 0.66 1.51
CA LYS A 20 6.98 -0.49 2.10
C LYS A 20 5.82 -0.97 1.23
N GLY A 21 5.07 -0.04 0.63
CA GLY A 21 4.02 -0.36 -0.33
C GLY A 21 4.53 -1.02 -1.61
N ILE A 22 5.75 -0.71 -2.06
CA ILE A 22 6.39 -1.41 -3.20
C ILE A 22 6.74 -2.84 -2.79
N PHE A 23 7.42 -3.03 -1.66
CA PHE A 23 7.86 -4.34 -1.18
C PHE A 23 6.71 -5.28 -0.84
N ASN A 24 5.56 -4.77 -0.37
CA ASN A 24 4.34 -5.57 -0.22
C ASN A 24 3.98 -6.36 -1.50
N GLY A 25 4.19 -5.78 -2.69
CA GLY A 25 3.95 -6.45 -3.97
C GLY A 25 5.12 -7.33 -4.41
N MET A 26 6.35 -6.86 -4.23
CA MET A 26 7.55 -7.59 -4.62
C MET A 26 7.71 -8.87 -3.79
N ASP A 27 7.66 -8.74 -2.47
CA ASP A 27 7.92 -9.83 -1.53
C ASP A 27 6.91 -10.97 -1.66
N ALA A 28 5.67 -10.65 -2.03
CA ALA A 28 4.66 -11.67 -2.32
C ALA A 28 5.11 -12.61 -3.44
N VAL A 29 5.65 -12.05 -4.53
CA VAL A 29 6.16 -12.84 -5.66
C VAL A 29 7.49 -13.51 -5.32
N VAL A 30 8.38 -12.81 -4.62
CA VAL A 30 9.68 -13.34 -4.19
C VAL A 30 9.50 -14.56 -3.28
N MET A 31 8.63 -14.47 -2.27
CA MET A 31 8.30 -15.60 -1.39
C MET A 31 7.60 -16.72 -2.15
N ALA A 32 6.62 -16.42 -3.00
CA ALA A 32 5.90 -17.43 -3.76
C ALA A 32 6.83 -18.24 -4.68
N THR A 33 7.87 -17.61 -5.23
CA THR A 33 8.86 -18.26 -6.10
C THR A 33 10.05 -18.85 -5.34
N GLY A 34 10.04 -18.85 -4.00
CA GLY A 34 11.08 -19.46 -3.17
C GLY A 34 12.39 -18.68 -3.10
N ASN A 35 12.38 -17.38 -3.42
CA ASN A 35 13.54 -16.50 -3.36
C ASN A 35 13.68 -15.82 -1.99
N ASP A 36 14.88 -15.28 -1.70
CA ASP A 36 15.17 -14.60 -0.44
C ASP A 36 14.67 -13.14 -0.45
N PHE A 37 13.54 -12.89 0.21
CA PHE A 37 12.98 -11.54 0.33
C PHE A 37 13.86 -10.60 1.17
N ARG A 38 14.65 -11.10 2.14
CA ARG A 38 15.52 -10.26 2.96
C ARG A 38 16.63 -9.64 2.12
N ALA A 39 17.18 -10.41 1.18
CA ALA A 39 18.19 -9.91 0.24
C ALA A 39 17.62 -8.80 -0.66
N VAL A 40 16.37 -8.99 -1.14
CA VAL A 40 15.65 -8.00 -1.96
C VAL A 40 15.37 -6.72 -1.18
N GLU A 41 14.82 -6.82 0.03
CA GLU A 41 14.53 -5.71 0.94
C GLU A 41 15.79 -4.92 1.29
N ALA A 42 16.86 -5.61 1.73
CA ALA A 42 18.11 -4.97 2.11
C ALA A 42 18.73 -4.17 0.96
N CYS A 43 18.83 -4.78 -0.23
CA CYS A 43 19.37 -4.12 -1.41
C CYS A 43 18.50 -2.94 -1.85
N GLY A 44 17.18 -3.11 -1.91
CA GLY A 44 16.31 -2.05 -2.38
C GLY A 44 16.19 -0.89 -1.40
N HIS A 45 16.18 -1.14 -0.08
CA HIS A 45 16.22 -0.07 0.92
C HIS A 45 17.58 0.63 0.99
N ALA A 46 18.69 -0.08 0.81
CA ALA A 46 20.00 0.56 0.65
C ALA A 46 20.04 1.44 -0.61
N TYR A 47 19.49 0.96 -1.73
CA TYR A 47 19.42 1.70 -2.99
C TYR A 47 18.56 2.97 -2.89
N ALA A 48 17.49 2.92 -2.09
CA ALA A 48 16.66 4.09 -1.79
C ALA A 48 17.43 5.21 -1.08
N ALA A 49 18.57 4.91 -0.45
CA ALA A 49 19.42 5.87 0.25
C ALA A 49 20.74 6.21 -0.49
N ARG A 50 20.94 5.72 -1.72
CA ARG A 50 22.21 5.82 -2.47
C ARG A 50 22.76 7.24 -2.66
N ASN A 51 21.90 8.26 -2.60
CA ASN A 51 22.25 9.67 -2.77
C ASN A 51 22.39 10.42 -1.43
N GLY A 52 22.62 9.71 -0.32
CA GLY A 52 22.81 10.30 1.02
C GLY A 52 21.53 10.63 1.78
N ARG A 53 20.35 10.47 1.15
CA ARG A 53 19.04 10.60 1.79
C ARG A 53 18.09 9.52 1.28
N TYR A 54 17.39 8.87 2.20
CA TYR A 54 16.36 7.89 1.87
C TYR A 54 15.20 8.57 1.13
N THR A 55 14.85 8.03 -0.05
CA THR A 55 13.81 8.60 -0.94
C THR A 55 12.95 7.49 -1.56
N ALA A 56 11.89 7.88 -2.29
CA ALA A 56 11.03 6.94 -3.00
C ALA A 56 11.78 6.21 -4.12
N LEU A 57 11.53 4.91 -4.28
CA LEU A 57 12.09 4.11 -5.38
C LEU A 57 11.35 4.31 -6.72
N SER A 58 10.11 4.80 -6.67
CA SER A 58 9.27 5.01 -7.85
C SER A 58 9.10 6.50 -8.19
N HIS A 59 8.96 6.81 -9.47
CA HIS A 59 8.75 8.17 -9.97
C HIS A 59 7.50 8.26 -10.84
N ALA A 60 6.76 9.35 -10.69
CA ALA A 60 5.59 9.68 -11.51
C ALA A 60 5.87 10.94 -12.34
N GLY A 61 5.57 10.87 -13.63
CA GLY A 61 5.77 11.98 -14.57
C GLY A 61 4.71 12.02 -15.66
N LEU A 62 4.72 13.11 -16.42
CA LEU A 62 3.96 13.28 -17.65
C LEU A 62 4.96 13.50 -18.77
N SER A 63 4.85 12.71 -19.83
CA SER A 63 5.61 12.87 -21.07
C SER A 63 4.62 13.21 -22.16
N GLY A 64 4.46 14.50 -22.47
CA GLY A 64 3.33 14.98 -23.26
C GLY A 64 2.01 14.67 -22.55
N ASN A 65 1.10 13.95 -23.22
CA ASN A 65 -0.19 13.53 -22.64
C ASN A 65 -0.16 12.10 -22.05
N THR A 66 1.03 11.48 -21.96
CA THR A 66 1.17 10.12 -21.43
C THR A 66 1.64 10.16 -19.98
N PHE A 67 0.82 9.61 -19.08
CA PHE A 67 1.21 9.35 -17.71
C PHE A 67 2.25 8.23 -17.65
N ARG A 68 3.38 8.51 -17.00
CA ARG A 68 4.46 7.55 -16.81
C ARG A 68 4.66 7.32 -15.32
N PHE A 69 4.63 6.05 -14.93
CA PHE A 69 4.98 5.60 -13.58
C PHE A 69 6.06 4.55 -13.68
N THR A 70 7.16 4.76 -12.96
CA THR A 70 8.40 3.98 -13.13
C THR A 70 8.92 3.57 -11.77
N LEU A 71 9.51 2.38 -11.70
CA LEU A 71 10.21 1.85 -10.53
C LEU A 71 11.60 1.43 -10.98
N GLU A 72 12.60 1.83 -10.22
CA GLU A 72 13.97 1.38 -10.39
C GLU A 72 14.47 0.80 -9.06
N VAL A 73 14.85 -0.47 -9.07
CA VAL A 73 15.26 -1.21 -7.87
C VAL A 73 16.24 -2.30 -8.25
N PRO A 74 17.35 -2.49 -7.50
CA PRO A 74 18.25 -3.61 -7.72
C PRO A 74 17.56 -4.92 -7.33
N LEU A 75 17.65 -5.91 -8.21
CA LEU A 75 17.10 -7.24 -7.99
C LEU A 75 18.14 -8.29 -8.34
N ALA A 76 18.24 -9.30 -7.49
CA ALA A 76 19.03 -10.49 -7.71
C ALA A 76 18.17 -11.69 -7.30
N LEU A 77 17.57 -12.35 -8.30
CA LEU A 77 16.67 -13.49 -8.11
C LEU A 77 17.16 -14.70 -8.91
N GLY A 78 16.83 -15.88 -8.42
CA GLY A 78 17.10 -17.16 -9.07
C GLY A 78 15.83 -17.86 -9.51
N THR A 79 15.94 -18.63 -10.60
CA THR A 79 14.91 -19.59 -11.04
C THR A 79 15.38 -21.04 -10.87
N VAL A 80 16.64 -21.23 -10.49
CA VAL A 80 17.29 -22.53 -10.29
C VAL A 80 18.11 -22.50 -9.00
N GLY A 81 18.03 -23.56 -8.20
CA GLY A 81 18.80 -23.71 -6.97
C GLY A 81 18.14 -23.16 -5.71
N GLY A 82 18.60 -23.60 -4.54
CA GLY A 82 18.00 -23.23 -3.25
C GLY A 82 16.57 -23.76 -3.08
N LEU A 83 15.72 -22.98 -2.41
CA LEU A 83 14.31 -23.34 -2.16
C LEU A 83 13.47 -23.42 -3.44
N THR A 84 13.86 -22.72 -4.52
CA THR A 84 13.08 -22.69 -5.77
C THR A 84 12.97 -24.05 -6.44
N GLY A 85 13.99 -24.90 -6.30
CA GLY A 85 14.02 -26.27 -6.85
C GLY A 85 13.60 -27.36 -5.87
N VAL A 86 13.43 -27.04 -4.58
CA VAL A 86 13.13 -28.01 -3.52
C VAL A 86 11.68 -27.90 -3.04
N HIS A 87 11.14 -26.69 -2.94
CA HIS A 87 9.81 -26.46 -2.41
C HIS A 87 8.75 -26.64 -3.52
N PRO A 88 7.81 -27.61 -3.41
CA PRO A 88 6.86 -27.91 -4.48
C PRO A 88 6.01 -26.70 -4.91
N LEU A 89 5.58 -25.86 -3.95
CA LEU A 89 4.82 -24.66 -4.27
C LEU A 89 5.63 -23.57 -5.00
N ALA A 90 6.95 -23.52 -4.80
CA ALA A 90 7.81 -22.58 -5.52
C ALA A 90 7.95 -22.98 -6.98
N GLY A 91 8.10 -24.28 -7.25
CA GLY A 91 8.05 -24.83 -8.60
C GLY A 91 6.71 -24.56 -9.29
N ALA A 92 5.59 -24.81 -8.60
CA ALA A 92 4.26 -24.52 -9.13
C ALA A 92 4.05 -23.02 -9.43
N ALA A 93 4.55 -22.12 -8.58
CA ALA A 93 4.48 -20.68 -8.83
C ALA A 93 5.29 -20.27 -10.08
N LEU A 94 6.49 -20.85 -10.28
CA LEU A 94 7.29 -20.61 -11.49
C LEU A 94 6.62 -21.17 -12.74
N GLU A 95 5.94 -22.32 -12.63
CA GLU A 95 5.17 -22.91 -13.73
C GLU A 95 3.97 -22.04 -14.13
N ILE A 96 3.21 -21.51 -13.15
CA ILE A 96 2.12 -20.56 -13.37
C ILE A 96 2.63 -19.29 -14.10
N LEU A 97 3.86 -18.86 -13.78
CA LEU A 97 4.52 -17.73 -14.45
C LEU A 97 5.12 -18.08 -15.83
N GLY A 98 4.98 -19.33 -16.28
CA GLY A 98 5.48 -19.79 -17.58
C GLY A 98 6.98 -20.10 -17.60
N ASN A 99 7.56 -20.50 -16.46
CA ASN A 99 8.98 -20.83 -16.29
C ASN A 99 9.93 -19.73 -16.84
N PRO A 100 9.84 -18.50 -16.30
CA PRO A 100 10.63 -17.38 -16.80
C PRO A 100 12.13 -17.59 -16.57
N SER A 101 12.97 -16.87 -17.32
CA SER A 101 14.38 -16.67 -16.94
C SER A 101 14.47 -15.83 -15.65
N ALA A 102 15.63 -15.85 -14.99
CA ALA A 102 15.87 -15.03 -13.80
C ALA A 102 15.62 -13.53 -14.08
N GLU A 103 16.13 -13.01 -15.20
CA GLU A 103 15.90 -11.63 -15.62
C GLU A 103 14.40 -11.33 -15.82
N LYS A 104 13.67 -12.26 -16.45
CA LYS A 104 12.24 -12.09 -16.66
C LYS A 104 11.47 -12.13 -15.35
N LEU A 105 11.87 -12.98 -14.39
CA LEU A 105 11.30 -13.00 -13.05
C LEU A 105 11.54 -11.67 -12.32
N MET A 106 12.73 -11.09 -12.42
CA MET A 106 13.02 -9.76 -11.85
C MET A 106 12.10 -8.67 -12.43
N GLN A 107 11.84 -8.69 -13.74
CA GLN A 107 10.88 -7.77 -14.36
C GLN A 107 9.46 -7.96 -13.83
N VAL A 108 9.01 -9.22 -13.63
CA VAL A 108 7.70 -9.53 -13.05
C VAL A 108 7.60 -9.01 -11.61
N VAL A 109 8.62 -9.24 -10.80
CA VAL A 109 8.68 -8.76 -9.40
C VAL A 109 8.63 -7.23 -9.35
N ALA A 110 9.44 -6.54 -10.18
CA ALA A 110 9.40 -5.08 -10.26
C ALA A 110 8.03 -4.56 -10.73
N ALA A 111 7.40 -5.22 -11.70
CA ALA A 111 6.05 -4.86 -12.16
C ALA A 111 5.00 -5.04 -11.05
N ALA A 112 5.08 -6.13 -10.27
CA ALA A 112 4.20 -6.35 -9.12
C ALA A 112 4.38 -5.27 -8.04
N GLY A 113 5.63 -4.88 -7.75
CA GLY A 113 5.94 -3.78 -6.84
C GLY A 113 5.37 -2.45 -7.31
N LEU A 114 5.56 -2.11 -8.59
CA LEU A 114 5.02 -0.89 -9.19
C LEU A 114 3.49 -0.88 -9.19
N ALA A 115 2.85 -2.00 -9.49
CA ALA A 115 1.39 -2.14 -9.48
C ALA A 115 0.80 -2.00 -8.07
N ASN A 116 1.43 -2.60 -7.06
CA ASN A 116 0.99 -2.47 -5.67
C ASN A 116 1.17 -1.03 -5.17
N ASN A 117 2.28 -0.38 -5.53
CA ASN A 117 2.52 1.02 -5.19
C ASN A 117 1.56 1.98 -5.92
N PHE A 118 1.25 1.71 -7.19
CA PHE A 118 0.23 2.47 -7.91
C PHE A 118 -1.11 2.38 -7.21
N SER A 119 -1.52 1.17 -6.83
CA SER A 119 -2.79 0.91 -6.14
C SER A 119 -2.84 1.60 -4.77
N ALA A 120 -1.75 1.55 -4.00
CA ALA A 120 -1.64 2.22 -2.71
C ALA A 120 -1.71 3.76 -2.84
N VAL A 121 -0.97 4.35 -3.78
CA VAL A 121 -1.03 5.81 -4.01
C VAL A 121 -2.40 6.21 -4.54
N ARG A 122 -2.98 5.43 -5.46
CA ARG A 122 -4.32 5.69 -6.00
C ARG A 122 -5.37 5.67 -4.90
N SER A 123 -5.30 4.73 -3.96
CA SER A 123 -6.26 4.66 -2.86
C SER A 123 -6.16 5.85 -1.90
N LEU A 124 -4.95 6.34 -1.65
CA LEU A 124 -4.71 7.51 -0.79
C LEU A 124 -5.23 8.81 -1.39
N VAL A 125 -5.16 8.96 -2.72
CA VAL A 125 -5.60 10.18 -3.41
C VAL A 125 -7.03 10.10 -3.93
N THR A 126 -7.73 8.98 -3.72
CA THR A 126 -9.12 8.81 -4.16
C THR A 126 -10.06 8.89 -2.96
N SER A 127 -11.03 9.80 -3.04
CA SER A 127 -12.01 10.07 -1.98
C SER A 127 -12.92 8.87 -1.65
N GLY A 128 -13.26 8.02 -2.62
CA GLY A 128 -14.18 6.90 -2.43
C GLY A 128 -13.67 5.81 -1.47
N ILE A 129 -12.36 5.50 -1.48
CA ILE A 129 -11.80 4.47 -0.59
C ILE A 129 -11.67 4.99 0.85
N GLN A 130 -11.32 6.27 1.03
CA GLN A 130 -11.34 6.90 2.34
C GLN A 130 -12.73 6.83 2.99
N GLN A 131 -13.80 7.11 2.23
CA GLN A 131 -15.16 7.01 2.74
C GLN A 131 -15.53 5.57 3.15
N GLY A 132 -15.20 4.56 2.33
CA GLY A 132 -15.45 3.15 2.64
C GLY A 132 -14.67 2.65 3.86
N HIS A 133 -13.38 3.00 3.96
CA HIS A 133 -12.53 2.65 5.09
C HIS A 133 -13.01 3.34 6.37
N MET A 134 -13.39 4.63 6.31
CA MET A 134 -13.95 5.35 7.45
C MET A 134 -15.28 4.76 7.91
N LYS A 135 -16.09 4.21 6.99
CA LYS A 135 -17.31 3.46 7.33
C LYS A 135 -17.01 2.17 8.09
N MET A 136 -15.91 1.48 7.77
CA MET A 136 -15.42 0.33 8.55
C MET A 136 -14.83 0.73 9.91
N HIS A 137 -14.21 1.92 10.01
CA HIS A 137 -13.70 2.45 11.27
C HIS A 137 -14.76 3.03 12.20
N LEU A 138 -15.98 3.24 11.71
CA LEU A 138 -17.07 3.83 12.49
C LEU A 138 -17.30 3.08 13.81
N SER A 139 -17.29 1.75 13.77
CA SER A 139 -17.44 0.89 14.96
C SER A 139 -16.31 1.11 15.97
N ASN A 140 -15.07 1.26 15.51
CA ASN A 140 -13.92 1.56 16.37
C ASN A 140 -14.00 2.96 17.00
N ILE A 141 -14.48 3.96 16.25
CA ILE A 141 -14.67 5.33 16.75
C ILE A 141 -15.74 5.34 17.84
N LEU A 142 -16.90 4.72 17.58
CA LEU A 142 -18.00 4.63 18.53
C LEU A 142 -17.60 3.91 19.81
N ARG A 143 -16.84 2.81 19.71
CA ARG A 143 -16.29 2.12 20.87
C ARG A 143 -15.36 3.01 21.70
N ARG A 144 -14.50 3.80 21.05
CA ARG A 144 -13.60 4.75 21.76
C ARG A 144 -14.37 5.88 22.44
N LEU A 145 -15.50 6.31 21.87
CA LEU A 145 -16.37 7.35 22.43
C LEU A 145 -17.38 6.80 23.47
N GLY A 146 -17.28 5.51 23.81
CA GLY A 146 -18.16 4.86 24.77
C GLY A 146 -19.63 4.86 24.34
N ALA A 147 -19.90 4.75 23.04
CA ALA A 147 -21.28 4.79 22.53
C ALA A 147 -22.09 3.57 22.99
N SER A 148 -23.34 3.80 23.43
CA SER A 148 -24.29 2.74 23.75
C SER A 148 -24.78 2.03 22.48
N ALA A 149 -25.46 0.89 22.63
CA ALA A 149 -26.05 0.18 21.49
C ALA A 149 -27.08 1.04 20.74
N GLU A 150 -27.89 1.81 21.47
CA GLU A 150 -28.91 2.70 20.91
C GLU A 150 -28.29 3.90 20.18
N GLU A 151 -27.20 4.46 20.73
CA GLU A 151 -26.42 5.52 20.09
C GLU A 151 -25.77 5.01 18.80
N THR A 152 -25.22 3.79 18.84
CA THR A 152 -24.56 3.15 17.69
C THR A 152 -25.52 3.01 16.52
N VAL A 153 -26.72 2.50 16.74
CA VAL A 153 -27.74 2.34 15.69
C VAL A 153 -28.10 3.69 15.06
N LYS A 154 -28.26 4.75 15.87
CA LYS A 154 -28.58 6.10 15.38
C LYS A 154 -27.43 6.67 14.53
N VAL A 155 -26.19 6.51 14.97
CA VAL A 155 -25.00 7.00 14.25
C VAL A 155 -24.80 6.23 12.94
N GLU A 156 -24.90 4.90 12.96
CA GLU A 156 -24.79 4.06 11.76
C GLU A 156 -25.86 4.39 10.71
N HIS A 157 -27.09 4.66 11.16
CA HIS A 157 -28.16 5.09 10.26
C HIS A 157 -27.85 6.45 9.62
N TYR A 158 -27.41 7.44 10.41
CA TYR A 158 -27.07 8.77 9.91
C TYR A 158 -25.92 8.77 8.89
N PHE A 159 -24.91 7.92 9.11
CA PHE A 159 -23.74 7.81 8.23
C PHE A 159 -23.87 6.78 7.11
N ARG A 160 -25.05 6.18 6.90
CA ARG A 160 -25.25 5.16 5.85
C ARG A 160 -24.86 5.67 4.45
N ASP A 161 -25.32 6.86 4.11
CA ASP A 161 -25.14 7.51 2.80
C ASP A 161 -24.34 8.82 2.90
N ARG A 162 -23.63 9.02 4.02
CA ARG A 162 -22.85 10.24 4.29
C ARG A 162 -21.38 9.89 4.55
N PRO A 163 -20.43 10.74 4.15
CA PRO A 163 -19.03 10.52 4.45
C PRO A 163 -18.80 10.52 5.97
N VAL A 164 -18.15 9.47 6.46
CA VAL A 164 -17.74 9.35 7.87
C VAL A 164 -16.44 10.12 8.09
N SER A 165 -16.42 11.00 9.09
CA SER A 165 -15.22 11.63 9.62
C SER A 165 -15.27 11.62 11.14
N TYR A 166 -14.11 11.61 11.81
CA TYR A 166 -14.06 11.59 13.28
C TYR A 166 -14.82 12.79 13.88
N ALA A 167 -14.56 14.01 13.38
CA ALA A 167 -15.26 15.22 13.82
C ALA A 167 -16.78 15.15 13.56
N GLY A 168 -17.20 14.58 12.42
CA GLY A 168 -18.61 14.37 12.13
C GLY A 168 -19.28 13.39 13.10
N VAL A 169 -18.61 12.30 13.45
CA VAL A 169 -19.11 11.32 14.41
C VAL A 169 -19.23 11.92 15.81
N VAL A 170 -18.20 12.65 16.27
CA VAL A 170 -18.23 13.35 17.56
C VAL A 170 -19.40 14.34 17.63
N LYS A 171 -19.55 15.18 16.61
CA LYS A 171 -20.64 16.17 16.56
C LYS A 171 -22.03 15.53 16.59
N PHE A 172 -22.24 14.50 15.76
CA PHE A 172 -23.54 13.83 15.71
C PHE A 172 -23.83 13.05 17.00
N LEU A 173 -22.83 12.34 17.55
CA LEU A 173 -23.00 11.63 18.82
C LEU A 173 -23.30 12.59 19.98
N GLY A 174 -22.63 13.75 20.04
CA GLY A 174 -22.95 14.81 21.01
C GLY A 174 -24.39 15.30 20.88
N SER A 175 -24.89 15.48 19.65
CA SER A 175 -26.30 15.85 19.42
C SER A 175 -27.29 14.76 19.87
N VAL A 176 -26.93 13.48 19.76
CA VAL A 176 -27.74 12.36 20.25
C VAL A 176 -27.78 12.35 21.79
N ARG A 177 -26.71 12.81 22.44
CA ARG A 177 -26.58 12.92 23.91
C ARG A 177 -27.18 14.19 24.49
N GLY A 178 -27.59 15.15 23.66
CA GLY A 178 -28.05 16.46 24.11
C GLY A 178 -26.92 17.39 24.57
N GLU A 179 -25.67 17.09 24.19
CA GLU A 179 -24.53 17.96 24.44
C GLU A 179 -24.59 19.13 23.46
N SER A 180 -24.64 20.36 23.97
CA SER A 180 -24.62 21.57 23.15
C SER A 180 -23.22 21.74 22.57
N THR A 181 -23.10 21.79 21.25
CA THR A 181 -21.85 22.18 20.58
C THR A 181 -21.55 23.65 20.87
N GLU A 182 -20.64 23.91 21.80
CA GLU A 182 -19.83 25.13 21.82
C GLU A 182 -18.63 24.99 20.87
#